data_AF-A0A553NBF2-F1
#
_entry.id   AF-A0A553NBF2-F1
#
_cell.length_a   1.000
_cell.length_b   1.000
_cell.length_c   1.000
_cell.angle_alpha   90.00
_cell.angle_beta   90.00
_cell.angle_gamma   90.00
#
_symmetry.space_group_name_H-M   'P 1'
#
loop_
_entity.id
_entity.type
_entity.pdbx_description
1 polymer ?
#
loop_
_entity_poly.entity_id
_entity_poly.type
_entity_poly.pdbx_seq_one_letter_code
_entity_poly.pdbx_strand_id
1 'polypeptide(L)'
;MAAGNHGMESLIPIINRMQDAFTQLGVPMVIDLPQIAVVGGQSAGKSSVLENFVGRDFLPRGSGIVTRRPLILQLINAPNEYGEFLHCKGKKFMDFGAIMKEIEDETDRMTGSNKGISNLPINLRVYSPHVLNITLIDLPGLTKIPVGDQPHDIDQQIREMIMTYIQKDTCLILAVTPANIDIATSDALMVAKYADPDVLNITLIDLPGLTKIAIGDQPVDIEAQIKDMIMQFICKETCLILAVTPANTDLATSDALNLAKSVDPDGLRTIGVLTKLDLMDDGTDAREVLENKFLPLRRGYVGVINRSQKDIEGKKDIKAAMAAERKFFLSHPSYRNMADRLGSPYLQKVLNQQLTNHIRETLPSLRDRLQKQYLSLEKEVEQYKYFRPDDPAIKTKAMLQSIQQLQQDFERSIEGSGSAAVNTLELSGGAKINRLFHERFPYEIVRMEFDEKELRREIAFAIRNIHGIRVGLFTPDMAFEAIVTKQIARLKEPSIKCVDLVVQELTNVIRMVSEKVLE
;
A
#
# COMPACT_ATOMS: atom_id res chain seq x y z
N MET A 1 -5.13 -31.43 26.62
CA MET A 1 -3.72 -31.05 26.42
C MET A 1 -3.68 -29.77 25.60
N ALA A 2 -3.21 -28.68 26.20
CA ALA A 2 -3.23 -27.33 25.64
C ALA A 2 -1.95 -27.09 24.81
N ALA A 3 -2.01 -27.30 23.50
CA ALA A 3 -0.90 -27.03 22.57
C ALA A 3 -1.12 -25.76 21.72
N GLY A 4 -2.17 -24.97 21.99
CA GLY A 4 -2.65 -23.94 21.07
C GLY A 4 -1.98 -22.56 21.15
N ASN A 5 -1.38 -22.17 22.27
CA ASN A 5 -0.93 -20.78 22.49
C ASN A 5 0.58 -20.59 22.71
N HIS A 6 1.36 -21.65 22.97
CA HIS A 6 2.81 -21.53 23.19
C HIS A 6 3.57 -20.96 21.98
N GLY A 7 3.05 -21.16 20.77
CA GLY A 7 3.62 -20.57 19.56
C GLY A 7 3.56 -19.04 19.57
N MET A 8 2.46 -18.44 20.04
CA MET A 8 2.32 -16.97 20.13
C MET A 8 3.11 -16.38 21.28
N GLU A 9 3.06 -17.02 22.45
CA GLU A 9 3.79 -16.58 23.64
C GLU A 9 5.30 -16.47 23.40
N SER A 10 5.84 -17.25 22.44
CA SER A 10 7.25 -17.20 22.03
C SER A 10 7.53 -16.26 20.85
N LEU A 11 6.57 -16.06 19.95
CA LEU A 11 6.73 -15.24 18.73
C LEU A 11 6.57 -13.75 19.03
N ILE A 12 5.70 -13.41 19.99
CA ILE A 12 5.43 -12.05 20.44
C ILE A 12 6.67 -11.35 21.04
N PRO A 13 7.43 -11.97 21.96
CA PRO A 13 8.68 -11.37 22.47
C PRO A 13 9.73 -11.14 21.39
N ILE A 14 9.79 -12.01 20.36
CA ILE A 14 10.73 -11.88 19.25
C ILE A 14 10.36 -10.66 18.41
N ILE A 15 9.08 -10.52 18.07
CA ILE A 15 8.51 -9.36 17.39
C ILE A 15 8.83 -8.06 18.14
N ASN A 16 8.59 -8.02 19.46
CA ASN A 16 8.85 -6.83 20.26
C ASN A 16 10.35 -6.48 20.29
N ARG A 17 11.23 -7.47 20.42
CA ARG A 17 12.68 -7.24 20.37
C ARG A 17 13.12 -6.68 19.01
N MET A 18 12.51 -7.14 17.92
CA MET A 18 12.79 -6.56 16.60
C MET A 18 12.31 -5.11 16.54
N GLN A 19 11.08 -4.81 16.98
CA GLN A 19 10.56 -3.43 17.04
C GLN A 19 11.45 -2.48 17.84
N ASP A 20 11.85 -2.91 19.02
CA ASP A 20 12.74 -2.14 19.90
C ASP A 20 14.10 -1.90 19.23
N ALA A 21 14.66 -2.92 18.57
CA ALA A 21 15.94 -2.81 17.86
C ALA A 21 15.87 -1.81 16.69
N PHE A 22 14.85 -1.88 15.83
CA PHE A 22 14.68 -0.92 14.74
C PHE A 22 14.46 0.50 15.24
N THR A 23 13.64 0.66 16.29
CA THR A 23 13.38 1.97 16.92
C THR A 23 14.65 2.58 17.50
N GLN A 24 15.49 1.79 18.17
CA GLN A 24 16.78 2.25 18.71
C GLN A 24 17.77 2.68 17.63
N LEU A 25 17.72 2.03 16.45
CA LEU A 25 18.57 2.35 15.31
C LEU A 25 18.11 3.60 14.56
N GLY A 26 16.93 4.16 14.86
CA GLY A 26 16.35 5.28 14.12
C GLY A 26 15.99 4.91 12.67
N VAL A 27 16.01 3.62 12.34
CA VAL A 27 15.65 3.09 11.02
C VAL A 27 14.17 2.74 11.07
N PRO A 28 13.33 3.23 10.14
CA PRO A 28 11.94 2.80 10.07
C PRO A 28 11.92 1.29 9.92
N MET A 29 11.26 0.61 10.85
CA MET A 29 11.09 -0.81 10.78
C MET A 29 10.28 -1.14 9.53
N VAL A 30 10.93 -1.72 8.50
CA VAL A 30 10.25 -2.22 7.29
C VAL A 30 9.48 -3.53 7.57
N ILE A 31 9.60 -4.03 8.80
CA ILE A 31 8.78 -5.12 9.35
C ILE A 31 7.57 -4.51 10.02
N ASP A 32 6.59 -4.07 9.26
CA ASP A 32 5.34 -3.82 9.93
C ASP A 32 4.77 -5.17 10.42
N LEU A 33 4.46 -5.22 11.70
CA LEU A 33 3.64 -6.29 12.26
C LEU A 33 2.27 -6.28 11.59
N PRO A 34 1.52 -7.40 11.64
CA PRO A 34 0.12 -7.37 11.24
C PRO A 34 -0.59 -6.33 12.10
N GLN A 35 -0.88 -5.18 11.51
CA GLN A 35 -1.67 -4.11 12.12
C GLN A 35 -3.11 -4.38 11.74
N ILE A 36 -4.03 -4.40 12.70
CA ILE A 36 -5.45 -4.53 12.36
C ILE A 36 -6.04 -3.12 12.31
N ALA A 37 -6.24 -2.59 11.11
CA ALA A 37 -6.94 -1.32 10.94
C ALA A 37 -8.44 -1.58 10.85
N VAL A 38 -9.21 -1.00 11.78
CA VAL A 38 -10.67 -1.15 11.79
C VAL A 38 -11.29 0.03 11.05
N VAL A 39 -11.84 -0.23 9.87
CA VAL A 39 -12.44 0.78 8.99
C VAL A 39 -13.92 0.51 8.88
N GLY A 40 -14.80 1.51 8.95
CA GLY A 40 -16.23 1.22 8.92
C GLY A 40 -17.14 2.41 9.02
N GLY A 41 -18.38 2.26 8.54
CA GLY A 41 -19.43 3.26 8.65
C GLY A 41 -19.72 3.66 10.11
N GLN A 42 -20.28 4.85 10.32
CA GLN A 42 -20.76 5.26 11.64
C GLN A 42 -21.74 4.21 12.19
N SER A 43 -21.61 3.84 13.47
CA SER A 43 -22.45 2.84 14.15
C SER A 43 -22.34 1.37 13.69
N ALA A 44 -21.34 1.01 12.87
CA ALA A 44 -21.10 -0.36 12.41
C ALA A 44 -20.69 -1.38 13.49
N GLY A 45 -20.56 -0.96 14.76
CA GLY A 45 -20.08 -1.83 15.84
C GLY A 45 -18.56 -1.98 15.94
N LYS A 46 -17.77 -1.13 15.25
CA LYS A 46 -16.29 -1.09 15.30
C LYS A 46 -15.74 -1.15 16.74
N SER A 47 -16.19 -0.23 17.58
CA SER A 47 -15.76 -0.11 18.97
C SER A 47 -16.16 -1.32 19.80
N SER A 48 -17.31 -1.95 19.52
CA SER A 48 -17.75 -3.17 20.21
C SER A 48 -16.88 -4.38 19.86
N VAL A 49 -16.41 -4.50 18.61
CA VAL A 49 -15.47 -5.55 18.21
C VAL A 49 -14.14 -5.35 18.94
N LEU A 50 -13.60 -4.12 18.95
CA LEU A 50 -12.36 -3.77 19.64
C LEU A 50 -12.43 -3.98 21.16
N GLU A 51 -13.51 -3.53 21.80
CA GLU A 51 -13.72 -3.68 23.24
C GLU A 51 -13.91 -5.13 23.64
N ASN A 52 -14.53 -5.95 22.80
CA ASN A 52 -14.59 -7.38 23.02
C ASN A 52 -13.18 -7.99 22.99
N PHE A 53 -12.30 -7.59 22.05
CA PHE A 53 -10.90 -8.06 22.02
C PHE A 53 -10.09 -7.68 23.27
N VAL A 54 -10.36 -6.51 23.85
CA VAL A 54 -9.67 -6.03 25.07
C VAL A 54 -10.33 -6.54 26.35
N GLY A 55 -11.61 -6.88 26.30
CA GLY A 55 -12.41 -7.28 27.45
C GLY A 55 -12.81 -6.12 28.38
N ARG A 56 -12.64 -4.86 27.94
CA ARG A 56 -12.94 -3.63 28.68
C ARG A 56 -13.63 -2.61 27.78
N ASP A 57 -14.51 -1.79 28.37
CA ASP A 57 -15.04 -0.59 27.73
C ASP A 57 -14.04 0.53 27.97
N PHE A 58 -13.47 1.08 26.90
CA PHE A 58 -12.47 2.15 27.00
C PHE A 58 -12.48 3.09 25.80
N LEU A 59 -13.28 2.77 24.77
CA LEU A 59 -13.50 3.66 23.65
C LEU A 59 -14.71 4.56 23.96
N PRO A 60 -14.64 5.86 23.61
CA PRO A 60 -15.78 6.75 23.74
C PRO A 60 -17.02 6.19 23.01
N ARG A 61 -18.23 6.50 23.51
CA ARG A 61 -19.52 6.08 22.92
C ARG A 61 -20.50 7.25 22.96
N GLY A 62 -21.12 7.60 21.82
CA GLY A 62 -22.07 8.73 21.73
C GLY A 62 -22.78 8.85 20.37
N SER A 63 -23.73 9.78 20.27
CA SER A 63 -24.40 10.13 19.01
C SER A 63 -23.57 11.14 18.20
N GLY A 64 -23.12 10.77 16.99
CA GLY A 64 -22.23 11.59 16.14
C GLY A 64 -20.92 10.88 15.75
N ILE A 65 -19.93 11.62 15.22
CA ILE A 65 -18.57 11.09 14.95
C ILE A 65 -17.87 10.93 16.30
N VAL A 66 -17.85 9.70 16.81
CA VAL A 66 -17.29 9.37 18.13
C VAL A 66 -15.75 9.38 18.11
N THR A 67 -15.15 8.79 17.08
CA THR A 67 -13.69 8.79 16.85
C THR A 67 -13.33 9.94 15.91
N ARG A 68 -12.78 11.05 16.43
CA ARG A 68 -12.40 12.26 15.66
C ARG A 68 -10.89 12.35 15.36
N ARG A 69 -10.09 11.46 15.95
CA ARG A 69 -8.66 11.30 15.72
C ARG A 69 -8.36 9.81 15.57
N PRO A 70 -7.41 9.40 14.72
CA PRO A 70 -6.92 8.03 14.69
C PRO A 70 -6.43 7.60 16.08
N LEU A 71 -6.86 6.43 16.54
CA LEU A 71 -6.37 5.84 17.78
C LEU A 71 -5.50 4.64 17.42
N ILE A 72 -4.19 4.78 17.64
CA ILE A 72 -3.25 3.68 17.56
C ILE A 72 -3.23 3.01 18.93
N LEU A 73 -3.94 1.89 19.02
CA LEU A 73 -4.07 1.07 20.21
C LEU A 73 -3.10 -0.11 20.13
N GLN A 74 -2.06 -0.06 20.95
CA GLN A 74 -1.14 -1.16 21.14
C GLN A 74 -1.57 -1.96 22.36
N LEU A 75 -2.19 -3.11 22.13
CA LEU A 75 -2.41 -4.08 23.18
C LEU A 75 -1.10 -4.80 23.45
N ILE A 76 -0.73 -4.97 24.72
CA ILE A 76 0.50 -5.61 25.15
C ILE A 76 0.14 -6.58 26.28
N ASN A 77 0.41 -7.86 26.07
CA ASN A 77 0.32 -8.88 27.09
C ASN A 77 1.34 -8.59 28.19
N ALA A 78 0.84 -8.35 29.40
CA ALA A 78 1.66 -8.07 30.57
C ALA A 78 0.94 -8.52 31.85
N PRO A 79 1.68 -8.88 32.92
CA PRO A 79 1.07 -9.35 34.16
C PRO A 79 0.18 -8.32 34.86
N ASN A 80 0.44 -7.02 34.64
CA ASN A 80 -0.31 -5.92 35.24
C ASN A 80 -1.20 -5.24 34.20
N GLU A 81 -2.44 -4.95 34.60
CA GLU A 81 -3.42 -4.28 33.75
C GLU A 81 -3.37 -2.74 33.94
N TYR A 82 -2.98 -1.99 32.90
CA TYR A 82 -2.93 -0.52 32.90
C TYR A 82 -2.82 0.06 31.48
N GLY A 83 -3.21 1.31 31.29
CA GLY A 83 -2.96 2.09 30.07
C GLY A 83 -1.83 3.10 30.23
N GLU A 84 -1.11 3.38 29.16
CA GLU A 84 -0.16 4.48 29.06
C GLU A 84 -0.30 5.19 27.71
N PHE A 85 -0.42 6.51 27.75
CA PHE A 85 -0.45 7.31 26.53
C PHE A 85 0.92 7.86 26.19
N LEU A 86 1.23 7.96 24.90
CA LEU A 86 2.50 8.52 24.44
C LEU A 86 2.67 10.00 24.82
N HIS A 87 1.58 10.78 24.88
CA HIS A 87 1.60 12.19 25.29
C HIS A 87 1.65 12.39 26.81
N CYS A 88 1.39 11.33 27.59
CA CYS A 88 1.47 11.32 29.05
C CYS A 88 2.54 10.33 29.56
N LYS A 89 3.77 10.40 29.03
CA LYS A 89 4.85 9.45 29.36
C LYS A 89 5.05 9.29 30.87
N GLY A 90 5.08 8.04 31.34
CA GLY A 90 5.30 7.70 32.75
C GLY A 90 4.03 7.74 33.62
N LYS A 91 2.90 8.25 33.12
CA LYS A 91 1.61 8.19 33.82
C LYS A 91 0.87 6.90 33.47
N LYS A 92 0.71 6.03 34.47
CA LYS A 92 -0.05 4.79 34.35
C LYS A 92 -1.51 5.02 34.71
N PHE A 93 -2.41 4.74 33.77
CA PHE A 93 -3.85 4.80 33.96
C PHE A 93 -4.35 3.42 34.39
N MET A 94 -4.72 3.28 35.67
CA MET A 94 -5.23 2.03 36.22
C MET A 94 -6.75 1.87 36.02
N ASP A 95 -7.43 2.98 35.74
CA ASP A 95 -8.87 3.04 35.48
C ASP A 95 -9.13 3.29 33.98
N PHE A 96 -9.84 2.37 33.34
CA PHE A 96 -10.22 2.49 31.91
C PHE A 96 -11.26 3.59 31.68
N GLY A 97 -12.04 3.98 32.69
CA GLY A 97 -12.88 5.18 32.61
C GLY A 97 -12.03 6.46 32.48
N ALA A 98 -10.88 6.51 33.15
CA ALA A 98 -9.93 7.60 33.00
C ALA A 98 -9.19 7.57 31.65
N ILE A 99 -8.95 6.38 31.07
CA ILE A 99 -8.42 6.23 29.71
C ILE A 99 -9.43 6.79 28.69
N MET A 100 -10.71 6.40 28.80
CA MET A 100 -11.77 6.90 27.92
C MET A 100 -11.90 8.43 28.00
N LYS A 101 -11.91 8.97 29.23
CA LYS A 101 -11.93 10.42 29.45
C LYS A 101 -10.68 11.10 28.89
N GLU A 102 -9.50 10.53 29.04
CA GLU A 102 -8.27 11.08 28.46
C GLU A 102 -8.29 11.06 26.93
N ILE A 103 -8.87 10.03 26.29
CA ILE A 103 -9.07 10.01 24.83
C ILE A 103 -9.98 11.17 24.41
N GLU A 104 -11.08 11.40 25.13
CA GLU A 104 -12.00 12.52 24.89
C GLU A 104 -11.30 13.87 25.09
N ASP A 105 -10.65 14.07 26.25
CA ASP A 105 -9.94 15.30 26.62
C ASP A 105 -8.81 15.63 25.63
N GLU A 106 -8.00 14.64 25.23
CA GLU A 106 -6.91 14.79 24.26
C GLU A 106 -7.43 15.00 22.83
N THR A 107 -8.59 14.43 22.50
CA THR A 107 -9.28 14.72 21.24
C THR A 107 -9.73 16.18 21.21
N ASP A 108 -10.46 16.63 22.23
CA ASP A 108 -10.98 18.00 22.32
C ASP A 108 -9.88 19.05 22.43
N ARG A 109 -8.74 18.73 23.06
CA ARG A 109 -7.56 19.61 23.13
C ARG A 109 -7.02 19.96 21.74
N MET A 110 -7.07 19.01 20.81
CA MET A 110 -6.53 19.18 19.45
C MET A 110 -7.58 19.62 18.42
N THR A 111 -8.82 19.14 18.52
CA THR A 111 -9.86 19.40 17.53
C THR A 111 -10.90 20.44 17.97
N GLY A 112 -10.84 20.87 19.23
CA GLY A 112 -11.83 21.75 19.84
C GLY A 112 -13.17 21.05 20.09
N SER A 113 -14.08 21.75 20.77
CA SER A 113 -15.43 21.25 21.09
C SER A 113 -16.37 21.15 19.86
N ASN A 114 -15.96 21.71 18.72
CA ASN A 114 -16.80 21.91 17.53
C ASN A 114 -16.78 20.72 16.55
N LYS A 115 -16.59 19.49 17.05
CA LYS A 115 -16.66 18.24 16.26
C LYS A 115 -15.68 18.16 15.06
N GLY A 116 -14.59 18.93 15.07
CA GLY A 116 -13.51 18.81 14.07
C GLY A 116 -12.74 17.49 14.17
N ILE A 117 -11.94 17.18 13.14
CA ILE A 117 -11.08 15.98 13.08
C ILE A 117 -9.60 16.38 13.03
N SER A 118 -8.70 15.45 13.38
CA SER A 118 -7.26 15.64 13.20
C SER A 118 -6.59 14.33 12.80
N ASN A 119 -5.63 14.42 11.88
CA ASN A 119 -4.83 13.28 11.40
C ASN A 119 -3.74 12.85 12.39
N LEU A 120 -3.49 13.63 13.45
CA LEU A 120 -2.51 13.30 14.47
C LEU A 120 -3.04 12.19 15.38
N PRO A 121 -2.40 11.01 15.40
CA PRO A 121 -2.92 9.87 16.13
C PRO A 121 -2.77 10.05 17.64
N ILE A 122 -3.72 9.51 18.38
CA ILE A 122 -3.58 9.24 19.81
C ILE A 122 -2.92 7.87 19.93
N ASN A 123 -1.76 7.80 20.57
CA ASN A 123 -1.05 6.55 20.79
C ASN A 123 -1.31 6.07 22.21
N LEU A 124 -1.99 4.93 22.33
CA LEU A 124 -2.35 4.30 23.59
C LEU A 124 -1.76 2.90 23.64
N ARG A 125 -1.02 2.61 24.71
CA ARG A 125 -0.59 1.26 25.07
C ARG A 125 -1.46 0.73 26.18
N VAL A 126 -2.10 -0.41 25.98
CA VAL A 126 -2.84 -1.12 27.02
C VAL A 126 -2.10 -2.40 27.36
N TYR A 127 -1.60 -2.44 28.58
CA TYR A 127 -0.99 -3.61 29.19
C TYR A 127 -2.09 -4.42 29.88
N SER A 128 -2.23 -5.72 29.59
CA SER A 128 -3.18 -6.59 30.28
C SER A 128 -2.78 -8.07 30.12
N PRO A 129 -3.01 -8.94 31.13
CA PRO A 129 -2.73 -10.37 30.98
C PRO A 129 -3.74 -11.07 30.06
N HIS A 130 -4.82 -10.37 29.69
CA HIS A 130 -5.94 -10.89 28.92
C HIS A 130 -5.89 -10.55 27.43
N VAL A 131 -4.92 -9.74 27.00
CA VAL A 131 -4.79 -9.28 25.61
C VAL A 131 -3.56 -9.88 24.93
N LEU A 132 -3.56 -9.87 23.61
CA LEU A 132 -2.39 -10.19 22.80
C LEU A 132 -1.57 -8.94 22.51
N ASN A 133 -0.32 -9.14 22.09
CA ASN A 133 0.44 -8.05 21.48
C ASN A 133 -0.09 -7.82 20.08
N ILE A 134 -0.93 -6.80 19.93
CA ILE A 134 -1.51 -6.42 18.64
C ILE A 134 -1.62 -4.91 18.56
N THR A 135 -1.32 -4.37 17.38
CA THR A 135 -1.58 -2.96 17.09
C THR A 135 -2.90 -2.89 16.33
N LEU A 136 -3.89 -2.28 16.99
CA LEU A 136 -5.19 -1.97 16.43
C LEU A 136 -5.19 -0.49 16.09
N ILE A 137 -5.68 -0.15 14.90
CA ILE A 137 -5.85 1.24 14.50
C ILE A 137 -7.35 1.47 14.37
N ASP A 138 -7.93 2.20 15.33
CA ASP A 138 -9.32 2.67 15.21
C ASP A 138 -9.30 4.00 14.46
N LEU A 139 -9.97 4.03 13.31
CA LEU A 139 -10.01 5.20 12.44
C LEU A 139 -11.38 5.90 12.55
N PRO A 140 -11.43 7.23 12.32
CA PRO A 140 -12.70 7.94 12.24
C PRO A 140 -13.71 7.26 11.33
N GLY A 141 -14.97 7.22 11.76
CA GLY A 141 -16.05 6.68 10.94
C GLY A 141 -16.29 7.56 9.72
N LEU A 142 -16.53 6.94 8.56
CA LEU A 142 -16.82 7.66 7.32
C LEU A 142 -18.23 8.27 7.39
N THR A 143 -18.34 9.58 7.17
CA THR A 143 -19.60 10.35 7.17
C THR A 143 -19.72 11.22 5.93
N LYS A 144 -20.85 11.16 5.22
CA LYS A 144 -21.10 11.94 3.99
C LYS A 144 -21.73 13.30 4.22
N ILE A 145 -22.29 13.54 5.40
CA ILE A 145 -23.00 14.78 5.73
C ILE A 145 -22.29 15.43 6.92
N PRO A 146 -21.72 16.65 6.77
CA PRO A 146 -21.14 17.38 7.88
C PRO A 146 -22.21 17.67 8.94
N VAL A 147 -21.87 17.47 10.22
CA VAL A 147 -22.78 17.68 11.35
C VAL A 147 -22.26 18.80 12.25
N GLY A 148 -23.05 19.87 12.43
CA GLY A 148 -22.63 21.05 13.20
C GLY A 148 -21.74 21.97 12.36
N ASP A 149 -20.67 22.51 12.95
CA ASP A 149 -19.71 23.41 12.29
C ASP A 149 -18.61 22.68 11.49
N GLN A 150 -18.86 21.42 11.12
CA GLN A 150 -17.90 20.65 10.32
C GLN A 150 -17.77 21.26 8.92
N PRO A 151 -16.55 21.34 8.36
CA PRO A 151 -16.33 21.91 7.04
C PRO A 151 -16.96 21.04 5.95
N HIS A 152 -17.32 21.66 4.82
CA HIS A 152 -18.04 20.99 3.73
C HIS A 152 -17.26 19.84 3.06
N ASP A 153 -15.94 19.79 3.25
CA ASP A 153 -14.99 18.80 2.73
C ASP A 153 -14.55 17.76 3.79
N ILE A 154 -15.28 17.65 4.91
CA ILE A 154 -14.93 16.74 6.00
C ILE A 154 -14.81 15.27 5.54
N ASP A 155 -15.61 14.85 4.55
CA ASP A 155 -15.57 13.51 3.99
C ASP A 155 -14.25 13.25 3.25
N GLN A 156 -13.76 14.23 2.50
CA GLN A 156 -12.47 14.18 1.83
C GLN A 156 -11.33 14.14 2.85
N GLN A 157 -11.38 14.98 3.89
CA GLN A 157 -10.36 15.00 4.93
C GLN A 157 -10.29 13.67 5.73
N ILE A 158 -11.43 13.05 6.03
CA ILE A 158 -11.47 11.72 6.68
C ILE A 158 -10.90 10.65 5.75
N ARG A 159 -11.26 10.67 4.45
CA ARG A 159 -10.72 9.71 3.47
C ARG A 159 -9.21 9.84 3.34
N GLU A 160 -8.69 11.05 3.09
CA GLU A 160 -7.25 11.31 2.99
C GLU A 160 -6.51 10.85 4.25
N MET A 161 -7.08 11.11 5.43
CA MET A 161 -6.54 10.63 6.70
C MET A 161 -6.49 9.10 6.76
N ILE A 162 -7.59 8.40 6.47
CA ILE A 162 -7.62 6.94 6.52
C ILE A 162 -6.57 6.36 5.57
N MET A 163 -6.45 6.88 4.35
CA MET A 163 -5.49 6.41 3.34
C MET A 163 -4.05 6.40 3.86
N THR A 164 -3.64 7.41 4.65
CA THR A 164 -2.28 7.46 5.24
C THR A 164 -1.97 6.30 6.21
N TYR A 165 -2.99 5.64 6.77
CA TYR A 165 -2.83 4.52 7.70
C TYR A 165 -2.98 3.16 7.02
N ILE A 166 -3.83 3.05 6.00
CA ILE A 166 -4.16 1.76 5.39
C ILE A 166 -3.35 1.41 4.13
N GLN A 167 -2.64 2.36 3.52
CA GLN A 167 -1.73 2.11 2.37
C GLN A 167 -0.42 1.38 2.72
N LYS A 168 -0.27 0.90 3.95
CA LYS A 168 0.94 0.19 4.38
C LYS A 168 0.81 -1.30 4.05
N ASP A 169 1.82 -1.88 3.40
CA ASP A 169 1.90 -3.27 2.86
C ASP A 169 1.59 -4.43 3.82
N THR A 170 1.23 -4.13 5.05
CA THR A 170 1.27 -4.98 6.25
C THR A 170 0.11 -4.70 7.20
N CYS A 171 -0.75 -3.77 6.79
CA CYS A 171 -1.98 -3.42 7.44
C CYS A 171 -3.04 -4.44 7.04
N LEU A 172 -3.44 -5.29 7.99
CA LEU A 172 -4.62 -6.14 7.89
C LEU A 172 -5.87 -5.27 8.06
N ILE A 173 -6.63 -5.10 6.99
CA ILE A 173 -7.82 -4.24 7.03
C ILE A 173 -9.02 -5.04 7.55
N LEU A 174 -9.55 -4.59 8.69
CA LEU A 174 -10.81 -5.03 9.28
C LEU A 174 -11.93 -4.04 8.87
N ALA A 175 -12.50 -4.26 7.69
CA ALA A 175 -13.63 -3.43 7.24
C ALA A 175 -14.94 -3.91 7.89
N VAL A 176 -15.54 -3.04 8.71
CA VAL A 176 -16.79 -3.23 9.44
C VAL A 176 -17.87 -2.34 8.83
N THR A 177 -18.77 -2.93 8.04
CA THR A 177 -19.88 -2.18 7.43
C THR A 177 -21.17 -2.50 8.18
N PRO A 178 -21.97 -1.49 8.59
CA PRO A 178 -23.29 -1.77 9.13
C PRO A 178 -24.20 -2.30 8.04
N ALA A 179 -25.02 -3.25 8.44
CA ALA A 179 -26.03 -3.89 7.63
C ALA A 179 -26.90 -2.91 6.82
N ASN A 180 -27.39 -1.85 7.42
CA ASN A 180 -28.40 -0.99 6.82
C ASN A 180 -27.88 0.02 5.77
N ILE A 181 -26.63 -0.08 5.31
CA ILE A 181 -26.02 0.86 4.36
C ILE A 181 -25.66 0.13 3.05
N ASP A 182 -25.88 0.81 1.93
CA ASP A 182 -25.42 0.36 0.62
C ASP A 182 -23.89 0.16 0.59
N ILE A 183 -23.46 -1.09 0.39
CA ILE A 183 -22.04 -1.42 0.25
C ILE A 183 -21.42 -0.83 -1.00
N ALA A 184 -22.13 -0.68 -2.12
CA ALA A 184 -21.60 -0.08 -3.35
C ALA A 184 -21.08 1.34 -3.13
N THR A 185 -21.64 2.01 -2.12
CA THR A 185 -21.24 3.32 -1.64
C THR A 185 -20.66 3.28 -0.22
N SER A 186 -20.29 2.09 0.28
CA SER A 186 -19.57 1.90 1.54
C SER A 186 -18.17 2.45 1.38
N ASP A 187 -17.98 3.63 1.93
CA ASP A 187 -16.69 4.31 1.92
C ASP A 187 -15.61 3.42 2.55
N ALA A 188 -15.95 2.59 3.55
CA ALA A 188 -14.98 1.74 4.25
C ALA A 188 -14.35 0.69 3.32
N LEU A 189 -15.18 0.11 2.44
CA LEU A 189 -14.74 -0.86 1.45
C LEU A 189 -14.11 -0.18 0.23
N MET A 190 -14.62 0.97 -0.22
CA MET A 190 -13.95 1.72 -1.31
C MET A 190 -12.54 2.19 -0.90
N VAL A 191 -12.38 2.65 0.34
CA VAL A 191 -11.12 3.13 0.88
C VAL A 191 -10.13 1.97 1.09
N ALA A 192 -10.58 0.81 1.57
CA ALA A 192 -9.75 -0.40 1.66
C ALA A 192 -9.21 -0.86 0.28
N LYS A 193 -10.01 -0.72 -0.79
CA LYS A 193 -9.65 -1.05 -2.18
C LYS A 193 -8.61 -0.11 -2.79
N TYR A 194 -8.76 1.19 -2.54
CA TYR A 194 -7.87 2.20 -3.09
C TYR A 194 -6.47 2.11 -2.46
N ALA A 195 -6.38 1.60 -1.22
CA ALA A 195 -5.13 1.54 -0.47
C ALA A 195 -4.25 0.33 -0.81
N ASP A 196 -4.85 -0.82 -1.08
CA ASP A 196 -4.11 -2.03 -1.43
C ASP A 196 -4.95 -2.87 -2.43
N PRO A 197 -4.51 -3.02 -3.69
CA PRO A 197 -5.19 -3.85 -4.69
C PRO A 197 -5.16 -5.35 -4.38
N ASP A 198 -4.30 -5.82 -3.46
CA ASP A 198 -3.97 -7.22 -3.12
C ASP A 198 -4.28 -7.62 -1.65
N VAL A 199 -4.96 -6.74 -0.87
CA VAL A 199 -5.32 -6.93 0.55
C VAL A 199 -5.66 -8.35 1.01
N LEU A 200 -4.96 -8.77 2.05
CA LEU A 200 -5.39 -9.76 3.05
C LEU A 200 -6.44 -9.13 3.96
N ASN A 201 -7.73 -9.36 3.70
CA ASN A 201 -8.78 -8.79 4.55
C ASN A 201 -9.23 -9.80 5.59
N ILE A 202 -9.48 -9.33 6.81
CA ILE A 202 -10.54 -9.91 7.64
C ILE A 202 -11.72 -8.96 7.46
N THR A 203 -12.61 -9.21 6.52
CA THR A 203 -13.77 -8.33 6.32
C THR A 203 -14.88 -8.76 7.28
N LEU A 204 -15.21 -7.91 8.26
CA LEU A 204 -16.36 -8.09 9.15
C LEU A 204 -17.55 -7.37 8.52
N ILE A 205 -18.21 -8.02 7.56
CA ILE A 205 -19.42 -7.45 6.98
C ILE A 205 -20.61 -7.87 7.85
N ASP A 206 -21.18 -6.93 8.60
CA ASP A 206 -22.52 -7.08 9.12
C ASP A 206 -23.46 -6.81 7.94
N LEU A 207 -24.02 -7.86 7.34
CA LEU A 207 -24.94 -7.71 6.22
C LEU A 207 -26.32 -7.32 6.76
N PRO A 208 -27.06 -6.43 6.08
CA PRO A 208 -28.50 -6.43 6.27
C PRO A 208 -28.95 -7.83 5.91
N GLY A 209 -30.00 -8.35 6.54
CA GLY A 209 -30.73 -9.40 5.83
C GLY A 209 -31.00 -8.80 4.46
N LEU A 210 -30.50 -9.41 3.36
CA LEU A 210 -30.75 -8.92 2.02
C LEU A 210 -32.27 -8.88 1.86
N THR A 211 -32.88 -7.77 2.23
CA THR A 211 -34.29 -7.55 2.04
C THR A 211 -34.39 -7.44 0.54
N LYS A 212 -35.02 -8.45 -0.08
CA LYS A 212 -35.37 -8.52 -1.51
C LYS A 212 -36.23 -7.34 -2.02
N ILE A 213 -36.34 -6.29 -1.22
CA ILE A 213 -37.22 -5.13 -1.38
C ILE A 213 -36.39 -3.91 -0.96
N ALA A 214 -36.06 -3.07 -1.94
CA ALA A 214 -35.41 -1.78 -1.73
C ALA A 214 -36.21 -0.93 -0.72
N ILE A 215 -35.54 -0.31 0.24
CA ILE A 215 -36.18 0.58 1.22
C ILE A 215 -35.79 2.01 0.87
N GLY A 216 -36.77 2.86 0.55
CA GLY A 216 -36.54 4.28 0.23
C GLY A 216 -36.00 4.51 -1.19
N ASP A 217 -35.14 5.52 -1.34
CA ASP A 217 -34.60 6.00 -2.64
C ASP A 217 -33.43 5.14 -3.18
N GLN A 218 -33.35 3.87 -2.83
CA GLN A 218 -32.22 3.00 -3.22
C GLN A 218 -32.31 2.57 -4.70
N PRO A 219 -31.17 2.53 -5.44
CA PRO A 219 -31.11 2.03 -6.81
C PRO A 219 -31.58 0.58 -6.92
N VAL A 220 -32.22 0.23 -8.05
CA VAL A 220 -32.77 -1.12 -8.29
C VAL A 220 -31.69 -2.20 -8.40
N ASP A 221 -30.44 -1.81 -8.67
CA ASP A 221 -29.27 -2.67 -8.87
C ASP A 221 -28.29 -2.70 -7.68
N ILE A 222 -28.70 -2.15 -6.53
CA ILE A 222 -27.84 -1.99 -5.35
C ILE A 222 -27.26 -3.32 -4.86
N GLU A 223 -28.05 -4.39 -4.86
CA GLU A 223 -27.62 -5.72 -4.44
C GLU A 223 -26.48 -6.28 -5.32
N ALA A 224 -26.53 -6.03 -6.62
CA ALA A 224 -25.50 -6.47 -7.56
C ALA A 224 -24.20 -5.70 -7.38
N GLN A 225 -24.28 -4.37 -7.22
CA GLN A 225 -23.11 -3.53 -6.95
C GLN A 225 -22.44 -3.87 -5.61
N ILE A 226 -23.26 -4.19 -4.60
CA ILE A 226 -22.79 -4.66 -3.29
C ILE A 226 -22.01 -5.96 -3.41
N LYS A 227 -22.57 -6.93 -4.13
CA LYS A 227 -21.98 -8.24 -4.36
C LYS A 227 -20.65 -8.12 -5.12
N ASP A 228 -20.61 -7.38 -6.21
CA ASP A 228 -19.39 -7.17 -7.00
C ASP A 228 -18.29 -6.47 -6.18
N MET A 229 -18.69 -5.57 -5.27
CA MET A 229 -17.73 -4.93 -4.38
C MET A 229 -17.08 -5.93 -3.43
N ILE A 230 -17.87 -6.79 -2.77
CA ILE A 230 -17.38 -7.77 -1.81
C ILE A 230 -16.47 -8.78 -2.51
N MET A 231 -16.85 -9.26 -3.70
CA MET A 231 -16.12 -10.28 -4.47
C MET A 231 -14.67 -9.89 -4.76
N GLN A 232 -14.38 -8.62 -5.04
CA GLN A 232 -13.00 -8.14 -5.25
C GLN A 232 -12.08 -8.35 -4.03
N PHE A 233 -12.63 -8.48 -2.82
CA PHE A 233 -11.88 -8.73 -1.60
C PHE A 233 -11.83 -10.21 -1.22
N ILE A 234 -12.98 -10.87 -1.29
CA ILE A 234 -13.09 -12.25 -0.83
C ILE A 234 -12.54 -13.25 -1.85
N CYS A 235 -12.31 -12.86 -3.12
CA CYS A 235 -11.64 -13.71 -4.12
C CYS A 235 -10.15 -13.98 -3.84
N LYS A 236 -9.51 -13.17 -2.99
CA LYS A 236 -8.07 -13.32 -2.70
C LYS A 236 -7.84 -14.52 -1.77
N GLU A 237 -6.93 -15.41 -2.13
CA GLU A 237 -6.70 -16.67 -1.41
C GLU A 237 -6.18 -16.48 0.03
N THR A 238 -5.52 -15.36 0.27
CA THR A 238 -4.92 -15.02 1.56
C THR A 238 -5.96 -14.43 2.53
N CYS A 239 -7.04 -13.83 2.03
CA CYS A 239 -8.12 -13.21 2.80
C CYS A 239 -8.89 -14.23 3.68
N LEU A 240 -8.98 -13.95 4.99
CA LEU A 240 -9.73 -14.76 5.95
C LEU A 240 -11.13 -14.17 6.13
N ILE A 241 -12.15 -14.95 5.77
CA ILE A 241 -13.54 -14.49 5.72
C ILE A 241 -14.21 -14.79 7.05
N LEU A 242 -14.72 -13.75 7.72
CA LEU A 242 -15.54 -13.91 8.92
C LEU A 242 -17.01 -13.73 8.56
N ALA A 243 -17.68 -14.84 8.24
CA ALA A 243 -19.07 -14.85 7.80
C ALA A 243 -20.00 -14.76 9.01
N VAL A 244 -20.41 -13.53 9.36
CA VAL A 244 -21.34 -13.28 10.47
C VAL A 244 -22.77 -13.47 9.99
N THR A 245 -23.57 -14.23 10.72
CA THR A 245 -24.98 -14.49 10.39
C THR A 245 -25.81 -14.52 11.66
N PRO A 246 -26.97 -13.84 11.71
CA PRO A 246 -27.87 -13.94 12.85
C PRO A 246 -28.58 -15.31 12.86
N ALA A 247 -28.68 -15.93 14.03
CA ALA A 247 -29.21 -17.27 14.17
C ALA A 247 -30.75 -17.36 14.09
N ASN A 248 -31.44 -16.23 14.21
CA ASN A 248 -32.89 -16.13 14.09
C ASN A 248 -33.38 -16.01 12.64
N THR A 249 -32.51 -16.23 11.66
CA THR A 249 -32.83 -16.25 10.22
C THR A 249 -32.38 -17.56 9.59
N ASP A 250 -33.02 -17.99 8.49
CA ASP A 250 -32.61 -19.21 7.78
C ASP A 250 -31.20 -19.08 7.21
N LEU A 251 -30.30 -19.96 7.67
CA LEU A 251 -28.90 -19.93 7.30
C LEU A 251 -28.65 -20.28 5.83
N ALA A 252 -29.52 -21.05 5.18
CA ALA A 252 -29.43 -21.33 3.75
C ALA A 252 -29.63 -20.06 2.90
N THR A 253 -30.34 -19.08 3.47
CA THR A 253 -30.53 -17.75 2.89
C THR A 253 -29.48 -16.74 3.36
N SER A 254 -28.46 -17.15 4.12
CA SER A 254 -27.40 -16.26 4.58
C SER A 254 -26.53 -15.79 3.41
N ASP A 255 -26.55 -14.49 3.20
CA ASP A 255 -25.82 -13.84 2.14
C ASP A 255 -24.30 -13.88 2.39
N ALA A 256 -23.88 -13.80 3.65
CA ALA A 256 -22.48 -13.90 4.04
C ALA A 256 -21.90 -15.28 3.69
N LEU A 257 -22.66 -16.34 3.96
CA LEU A 257 -22.24 -17.71 3.68
C LEU A 257 -22.32 -18.05 2.19
N ASN A 258 -23.34 -17.54 1.48
CA ASN A 258 -23.48 -17.74 0.04
C ASN A 258 -22.37 -17.02 -0.75
N LEU A 259 -21.99 -15.80 -0.33
CA LEU A 259 -20.86 -15.07 -0.91
C LEU A 259 -19.55 -15.77 -0.61
N ALA A 260 -19.31 -16.17 0.64
CA ALA A 260 -18.11 -16.91 1.02
C ALA A 260 -17.96 -18.21 0.20
N LYS A 261 -19.04 -18.99 0.05
CA LYS A 261 -19.04 -20.22 -0.75
C LYS A 261 -18.74 -20.01 -2.23
N SER A 262 -19.10 -18.86 -2.81
CA SER A 262 -18.81 -18.60 -4.23
C SER A 262 -17.31 -18.41 -4.53
N VAL A 263 -16.50 -18.11 -3.52
CA VAL A 263 -15.05 -17.83 -3.64
C VAL A 263 -14.17 -18.75 -2.79
N ASP A 264 -14.76 -19.44 -1.83
CA ASP A 264 -14.15 -20.45 -0.97
C ASP A 264 -15.12 -21.65 -0.86
N PRO A 265 -15.33 -22.41 -1.96
CA PRO A 265 -16.31 -23.50 -2.00
C PRO A 265 -16.06 -24.59 -0.96
N ASP A 266 -14.77 -24.80 -0.64
CA ASP A 266 -14.31 -25.77 0.35
C ASP A 266 -14.27 -25.23 1.79
N GLY A 267 -14.58 -23.94 1.98
CA GLY A 267 -14.60 -23.27 3.29
C GLY A 267 -13.24 -23.27 4.01
N LEU A 268 -12.13 -23.21 3.27
CA LEU A 268 -10.75 -23.31 3.77
C LEU A 268 -10.34 -22.10 4.60
N ARG A 269 -10.86 -20.92 4.29
CA ARG A 269 -10.48 -19.63 4.86
C ARG A 269 -11.69 -18.85 5.39
N THR A 270 -12.84 -19.51 5.48
CA THR A 270 -14.08 -18.96 6.03
C THR A 270 -14.34 -19.48 7.43
N ILE A 271 -14.61 -18.57 8.37
CA ILE A 271 -15.11 -18.86 9.73
C ILE A 271 -16.55 -18.37 9.81
N GLY A 272 -17.47 -19.24 10.19
CA GLY A 272 -18.86 -18.85 10.45
C GLY A 272 -19.02 -18.29 11.86
N VAL A 273 -19.68 -17.15 12.02
CA VAL A 273 -20.03 -16.59 13.34
C VAL A 273 -21.54 -16.44 13.43
N LEU A 274 -22.15 -17.17 14.36
CA LEU A 274 -23.58 -17.04 14.62
C LEU A 274 -23.84 -16.06 15.76
N THR A 275 -24.61 -15.03 15.49
CA THR A 275 -25.01 -14.02 16.49
C THR A 275 -26.49 -14.17 16.84
N LYS A 276 -26.96 -13.48 17.88
CA LYS A 276 -28.40 -13.41 18.25
C LYS A 276 -29.05 -14.78 18.53
N LEU A 277 -28.27 -15.74 19.05
CA LEU A 277 -28.76 -17.06 19.44
C LEU A 277 -29.79 -17.00 20.59
N ASP A 278 -29.75 -15.91 21.36
CA ASP A 278 -30.67 -15.57 22.43
C ASP A 278 -32.02 -15.01 21.96
N LEU A 279 -32.13 -14.65 20.67
CA LEU A 279 -33.34 -14.09 20.06
C LEU A 279 -34.02 -15.08 19.08
N MET A 280 -33.69 -16.36 19.16
CA MET A 280 -34.37 -17.41 18.40
C MET A 280 -35.74 -17.74 19.00
N ASP A 281 -36.67 -18.18 18.16
CA ASP A 281 -38.01 -18.55 18.59
C ASP A 281 -38.00 -19.80 19.49
N ASP A 282 -38.85 -19.80 20.52
CA ASP A 282 -38.98 -20.91 21.45
C ASP A 282 -39.32 -22.22 20.71
N GLY A 283 -38.45 -23.22 20.86
CA GLY A 283 -38.57 -24.52 20.19
C GLY A 283 -37.71 -24.67 18.93
N THR A 284 -36.97 -23.63 18.53
CA THR A 284 -35.96 -23.69 17.45
C THR A 284 -34.54 -23.59 18.01
N ASP A 285 -33.56 -24.17 17.32
CA ASP A 285 -32.14 -24.02 17.65
C ASP A 285 -31.24 -24.11 16.41
N ALA A 286 -30.02 -23.62 16.53
CA ALA A 286 -28.99 -23.62 15.48
C ALA A 286 -27.94 -24.73 15.71
N ARG A 287 -28.30 -25.80 16.41
CA ARG A 287 -27.34 -26.83 16.86
C ARG A 287 -26.65 -27.51 15.69
N GLU A 288 -27.39 -27.88 14.65
CA GLU A 288 -26.84 -28.58 13.48
C GLU A 288 -25.84 -27.73 12.70
N VAL A 289 -26.01 -26.40 12.73
CA VAL A 289 -25.07 -25.44 12.15
C VAL A 289 -23.80 -25.38 12.98
N LEU A 290 -23.93 -25.22 14.30
CA LEU A 290 -22.79 -25.15 15.22
C LEU A 290 -22.01 -26.47 15.29
N GLU A 291 -22.67 -27.61 15.04
CA GLU A 291 -22.02 -28.93 14.85
C GLU A 291 -21.41 -29.12 13.46
N ASN A 292 -21.49 -28.10 12.60
CA ASN A 292 -20.93 -28.08 11.25
C ASN A 292 -21.55 -29.14 10.31
N LYS A 293 -22.82 -29.52 10.52
CA LYS A 293 -23.50 -30.59 9.76
C LYS A 293 -24.34 -30.06 8.59
N PHE A 294 -24.94 -28.88 8.73
CA PHE A 294 -25.86 -28.33 7.73
C PHE A 294 -25.14 -27.62 6.57
N LEU A 295 -24.10 -26.83 6.86
CA LEU A 295 -23.31 -26.09 5.86
C LEU A 295 -21.82 -26.11 6.24
N PRO A 296 -21.10 -27.22 6.00
CA PRO A 296 -19.80 -27.45 6.60
C PRO A 296 -18.74 -26.43 6.13
N LEU A 297 -18.05 -25.81 7.07
CA LEU A 297 -16.86 -24.98 6.85
C LEU A 297 -15.65 -25.67 7.48
N ARG A 298 -14.47 -25.59 6.85
CA ARG A 298 -13.25 -26.23 7.39
C ARG A 298 -12.82 -25.63 8.72
N ARG A 299 -13.12 -24.34 8.95
CA ARG A 299 -12.86 -23.64 10.23
C ARG A 299 -14.07 -23.62 11.18
N GLY A 300 -15.18 -24.21 10.78
CA GLY A 300 -16.39 -24.38 11.60
C GLY A 300 -17.13 -23.08 11.90
N TYR A 301 -18.06 -23.19 12.86
CA TYR A 301 -18.90 -22.08 13.33
C TYR A 301 -18.65 -21.78 14.80
N VAL A 302 -18.78 -20.51 15.17
CA VAL A 302 -18.73 -20.04 16.56
C VAL A 302 -19.96 -19.21 16.85
N GLY A 303 -20.75 -19.62 17.84
CA GLY A 303 -21.88 -18.85 18.33
C GLY A 303 -21.45 -17.82 19.37
N VAL A 304 -21.93 -16.58 19.27
CA VAL A 304 -21.65 -15.49 20.22
C VAL A 304 -22.92 -14.74 20.61
N ILE A 305 -22.95 -14.21 21.83
CA ILE A 305 -24.05 -13.39 22.34
C ILE A 305 -23.48 -12.03 22.74
N ASN A 306 -23.92 -11.00 22.03
CA ASN A 306 -23.48 -9.65 22.27
C ASN A 306 -24.36 -8.96 23.32
N ARG A 307 -23.84 -7.88 23.92
CA ARG A 307 -24.66 -7.00 24.78
C ARG A 307 -25.78 -6.36 23.95
N SER A 308 -27.00 -6.37 24.49
CA SER A 308 -28.12 -5.64 23.88
C SER A 308 -27.94 -4.14 24.05
N GLN A 309 -28.68 -3.33 23.28
CA GLN A 309 -28.67 -1.87 23.42
C GLN A 309 -29.01 -1.43 24.86
N LYS A 310 -29.94 -2.12 25.52
CA LYS A 310 -30.29 -1.90 26.93
C LYS A 310 -29.15 -2.25 27.89
N ASP A 311 -28.40 -3.32 27.62
CA ASP A 311 -27.23 -3.68 28.42
C ASP A 311 -26.10 -2.66 28.29
N ILE A 312 -25.94 -2.07 27.11
CA ILE A 312 -24.94 -1.03 26.84
C ILE A 312 -25.31 0.27 27.58
N GLU A 313 -26.56 0.71 27.46
CA GLU A 313 -27.08 1.89 28.18
C GLU A 313 -27.04 1.69 29.71
N GLY A 314 -27.29 0.47 30.17
CA GLY A 314 -27.15 0.05 31.56
C GLY A 314 -25.71 -0.15 32.04
N LYS A 315 -24.69 0.11 31.20
CA LYS A 315 -23.26 -0.09 31.50
C LYS A 315 -22.95 -1.48 32.06
N LYS A 316 -23.57 -2.51 31.51
CA LYS A 316 -23.31 -3.89 31.91
C LYS A 316 -21.84 -4.24 31.65
N ASP A 317 -21.16 -4.60 32.74
CA ASP A 317 -19.76 -4.99 32.72
C ASP A 317 -19.51 -6.15 31.75
N ILE A 318 -18.38 -6.13 31.05
CA ILE A 318 -18.03 -7.14 30.05
C ILE A 318 -17.84 -8.50 30.70
N LYS A 319 -17.29 -8.59 31.92
CA LYS A 319 -17.19 -9.88 32.62
C LYS A 319 -18.57 -10.42 32.96
N ALA A 320 -19.50 -9.55 33.35
CA ALA A 320 -20.90 -9.94 33.56
C ALA A 320 -21.58 -10.35 32.24
N ALA A 321 -21.27 -9.71 31.12
CA ALA A 321 -21.76 -10.09 29.79
C ALA A 321 -21.21 -11.45 29.35
N MET A 322 -19.90 -11.70 29.49
CA MET A 322 -19.28 -12.99 29.22
C MET A 322 -19.80 -14.09 30.15
N ALA A 323 -20.05 -13.78 31.43
CA ALA A 323 -20.66 -14.72 32.37
C ALA A 323 -22.12 -15.03 32.00
N ALA A 324 -22.88 -14.04 31.53
CA ALA A 324 -24.24 -14.22 31.03
C ALA A 324 -24.27 -15.06 29.74
N GLU A 325 -23.35 -14.79 28.80
CA GLU A 325 -23.16 -15.57 27.58
C GLU A 325 -22.81 -17.02 27.92
N ARG A 326 -21.83 -17.23 28.82
CA ARG A 326 -21.45 -18.57 29.28
C ARG A 326 -22.61 -19.28 29.98
N LYS A 327 -23.36 -18.57 30.82
CA LYS A 327 -24.54 -19.10 31.51
C LYS A 327 -25.58 -19.55 30.49
N PHE A 328 -25.88 -18.72 29.49
CA PHE A 328 -26.82 -19.07 28.41
C PHE A 328 -26.41 -20.37 27.74
N PHE A 329 -25.17 -20.48 27.26
CA PHE A 329 -24.71 -21.69 26.56
C PHE A 329 -24.71 -22.94 27.44
N LEU A 330 -24.45 -22.80 28.75
CA LEU A 330 -24.51 -23.92 29.70
C LEU A 330 -25.95 -24.32 30.08
N SER A 331 -26.88 -23.34 30.14
CA SER A 331 -28.27 -23.59 30.49
C SER A 331 -29.12 -24.05 29.30
N HIS A 332 -28.73 -23.70 28.08
CA HIS A 332 -29.51 -24.02 26.88
C HIS A 332 -29.41 -25.52 26.54
N PRO A 333 -30.53 -26.28 26.49
CA PRO A 333 -30.51 -27.74 26.29
C PRO A 333 -29.74 -28.17 25.03
N SER A 334 -29.91 -27.44 23.93
CA SER A 334 -29.29 -27.76 22.64
C SER A 334 -27.80 -27.42 22.54
N TYR A 335 -27.30 -26.45 23.30
CA TYR A 335 -25.92 -25.95 23.19
C TYR A 335 -25.01 -26.37 24.34
N ARG A 336 -25.57 -26.87 25.46
CA ARG A 336 -24.84 -27.26 26.67
C ARG A 336 -23.62 -28.15 26.40
N ASN A 337 -23.78 -29.14 25.53
CA ASN A 337 -22.72 -30.11 25.23
C ASN A 337 -21.56 -29.53 24.39
N MET A 338 -21.74 -28.35 23.80
CA MET A 338 -20.75 -27.66 22.97
C MET A 338 -20.36 -26.28 23.51
N ALA A 339 -20.85 -25.91 24.71
CA ALA A 339 -20.64 -24.59 25.30
C ALA A 339 -19.15 -24.20 25.42
N ASP A 340 -18.23 -25.16 25.47
CA ASP A 340 -16.78 -24.94 25.49
C ASP A 340 -16.18 -24.48 24.16
N ARG A 341 -16.92 -24.66 23.06
CA ARG A 341 -16.57 -24.22 21.70
C ARG A 341 -17.43 -23.04 21.21
N LEU A 342 -18.10 -22.36 22.15
CA LEU A 342 -18.97 -21.23 21.87
C LEU A 342 -18.60 -20.05 22.78
N GLY A 343 -19.12 -18.88 22.43
CA GLY A 343 -18.94 -17.64 23.13
C GLY A 343 -17.75 -16.81 22.65
N SER A 344 -17.79 -15.54 23.03
CA SER A 344 -16.80 -14.52 22.69
C SER A 344 -15.37 -14.93 23.10
N PRO A 345 -15.13 -15.55 24.28
CA PRO A 345 -13.78 -16.02 24.64
C PRO A 345 -13.24 -17.11 23.70
N TYR A 346 -14.12 -18.01 23.22
CA TYR A 346 -13.70 -19.04 22.27
C TYR A 346 -13.45 -18.45 20.89
N LEU A 347 -14.29 -17.52 20.42
CA LEU A 347 -14.06 -16.79 19.16
C LEU A 347 -12.72 -16.07 19.16
N GLN A 348 -12.39 -15.36 20.24
CA GLN A 348 -11.09 -14.72 20.40
C GLN A 348 -9.96 -15.73 20.28
N LYS A 349 -10.05 -16.86 20.98
CA LYS A 349 -9.05 -17.94 20.89
C LYS A 349 -8.89 -18.46 19.46
N VAL A 350 -9.98 -18.66 18.73
CA VAL A 350 -9.96 -19.12 17.33
C VAL A 350 -9.30 -18.08 16.43
N LEU A 351 -9.71 -16.81 16.50
CA LEU A 351 -9.11 -15.73 15.71
C LEU A 351 -7.61 -15.57 16.02
N ASN A 352 -7.24 -15.64 17.29
CA ASN A 352 -5.85 -15.61 17.76
C ASN A 352 -5.04 -16.75 17.15
N GLN A 353 -5.57 -17.97 17.16
CA GLN A 353 -4.91 -19.12 16.55
C GLN A 353 -4.73 -18.93 15.03
N GLN A 354 -5.70 -18.34 14.35
CA GLN A 354 -5.58 -18.08 12.91
C GLN A 354 -4.57 -16.99 12.57
N LEU A 355 -4.59 -15.88 13.30
CA LEU A 355 -3.57 -14.84 13.20
C LEU A 355 -2.17 -15.42 13.43
N THR A 356 -2.00 -16.30 14.42
CA THR A 356 -0.74 -16.99 14.70
C THR A 356 -0.25 -17.81 13.52
N ASN A 357 -1.14 -18.60 12.91
CA ASN A 357 -0.79 -19.45 11.78
C ASN A 357 -0.41 -18.60 10.57
N HIS A 358 -1.14 -17.50 10.34
CA HIS A 358 -0.82 -16.55 9.27
C HIS A 358 0.55 -15.88 9.47
N ILE A 359 0.87 -15.43 10.69
CA ILE A 359 2.20 -14.90 11.01
C ILE A 359 3.28 -15.97 10.78
N ARG A 360 3.03 -17.22 11.18
CA ARG A 360 3.96 -18.34 10.95
C ARG A 360 4.19 -18.59 9.46
N GLU A 361 3.17 -18.46 8.63
CA GLU A 361 3.26 -18.67 7.17
C GLU A 361 3.97 -17.50 6.46
N THR A 362 3.87 -16.28 6.99
CA THR A 362 4.50 -15.06 6.43
C THR A 362 5.92 -14.81 6.94
N LEU A 363 6.30 -15.32 8.11
CA LEU A 363 7.65 -15.17 8.66
C LEU A 363 8.79 -15.67 7.75
N PRO A 364 8.66 -16.82 7.03
CA PRO A 364 9.70 -17.29 6.12
C PRO A 364 10.02 -16.30 5.00
N SER A 365 9.00 -15.70 4.37
CA SER A 365 9.20 -14.72 3.31
C SER A 365 9.84 -13.44 3.84
N LEU A 366 9.44 -13.00 5.05
CA LEU A 366 10.06 -11.88 5.74
C LEU A 366 11.56 -12.14 6.02
N ARG A 367 11.89 -13.31 6.56
CA ARG A 367 13.28 -13.72 6.81
C ARG A 367 14.09 -13.66 5.52
N ASP A 368 13.56 -14.22 4.43
CA ASP A 368 14.25 -14.26 3.15
C ASP A 368 14.48 -12.85 2.58
N ARG A 369 13.54 -11.93 2.78
CA ARG A 369 13.70 -10.50 2.42
C ARG A 369 14.80 -9.82 3.26
N LEU A 370 14.78 -9.99 4.57
CA LEU A 370 15.80 -9.43 5.47
C LEU A 370 17.19 -10.00 5.16
N GLN A 371 17.27 -11.28 4.84
CA GLN A 371 18.53 -11.93 4.49
C GLN A 371 19.09 -11.41 3.16
N LYS A 372 18.22 -11.15 2.16
CA LYS A 372 18.63 -10.46 0.92
C LYS A 372 19.15 -9.05 1.19
N GLN A 373 18.46 -8.27 2.02
CA GLN A 373 18.90 -6.93 2.40
C GLN A 373 20.23 -6.96 3.16
N TYR A 374 20.38 -7.88 4.12
CA TYR A 374 21.63 -8.10 4.85
C TYR A 374 22.79 -8.40 3.89
N LEU A 375 22.62 -9.32 2.94
CA LEU A 375 23.65 -9.67 1.97
C LEU A 375 24.01 -8.50 1.04
N SER A 376 23.05 -7.63 0.71
CA SER A 376 23.33 -6.42 -0.07
C SER A 376 24.20 -5.44 0.73
N LEU A 377 23.77 -5.15 1.96
CA LEU A 377 24.50 -4.24 2.86
C LEU A 377 25.88 -4.80 3.23
N GLU A 378 26.02 -6.11 3.42
CA GLU A 378 27.30 -6.75 3.72
C GLU A 378 28.30 -6.55 2.58
N LYS A 379 27.86 -6.66 1.31
CA LYS A 379 28.70 -6.38 0.14
C LYS A 379 29.16 -4.93 0.09
N GLU A 380 28.30 -3.98 0.44
CA GLU A 380 28.67 -2.57 0.52
C GLU A 380 29.65 -2.34 1.66
N VAL A 381 29.36 -2.84 2.86
CA VAL A 381 30.23 -2.72 4.04
C VAL A 381 31.60 -3.35 3.83
N GLU A 382 31.70 -4.47 3.11
CA GLU A 382 32.99 -5.10 2.74
C GLU A 382 33.92 -4.12 2.01
N GLN A 383 33.36 -3.22 1.18
CA GLN A 383 34.11 -2.20 0.46
C GLN A 383 34.63 -1.10 1.40
N TYR A 384 33.93 -0.87 2.51
CA TYR A 384 34.29 0.14 3.52
C TYR A 384 35.04 -0.42 4.73
N LYS A 385 35.16 -1.74 4.93
CA LYS A 385 35.85 -2.37 6.09
C LYS A 385 37.30 -1.90 6.26
N TYR A 386 37.98 -1.58 5.16
CA TYR A 386 39.37 -1.11 5.14
C TYR A 386 39.47 0.40 4.90
N PHE A 387 38.35 1.12 4.96
CA PHE A 387 38.31 2.55 4.73
C PHE A 387 39.03 3.30 5.85
N ARG A 388 40.13 3.97 5.48
CA ARG A 388 40.76 5.01 6.29
C ARG A 388 40.68 6.30 5.49
N PRO A 389 40.03 7.37 6.01
CA PRO A 389 39.88 8.65 5.31
C PRO A 389 41.20 9.24 4.79
N ASP A 390 42.31 8.90 5.46
CA ASP A 390 43.65 9.42 5.21
C ASP A 390 44.54 8.53 4.33
N ASP A 391 44.04 7.41 3.80
CA ASP A 391 44.84 6.50 2.95
C ASP A 391 44.96 7.02 1.50
N PRO A 392 46.16 7.39 1.02
CA PRO A 392 46.37 7.87 -0.35
C PRO A 392 46.03 6.82 -1.42
N ALA A 393 46.18 5.53 -1.13
CA ALA A 393 45.98 4.46 -2.10
C ALA A 393 44.50 4.33 -2.52
N ILE A 394 43.57 4.64 -1.61
CA ILE A 394 42.13 4.63 -1.87
C ILE A 394 41.75 5.81 -2.78
N LYS A 395 42.32 6.99 -2.55
CA LYS A 395 42.09 8.17 -3.42
C LYS A 395 42.57 7.89 -4.84
N THR A 396 43.74 7.27 -5.00
CA THR A 396 44.24 6.86 -6.31
C THR A 396 43.36 5.79 -6.95
N LYS A 397 42.89 4.80 -6.19
CA LYS A 397 42.00 3.74 -6.70
C LYS A 397 40.64 4.28 -7.13
N ALA A 398 40.01 5.15 -6.33
CA ALA A 398 38.75 5.80 -6.66
C ALA A 398 38.89 6.67 -7.92
N MET A 399 39.97 7.46 -7.99
CA MET A 399 40.28 8.26 -9.19
C MET A 399 40.45 7.38 -10.43
N LEU A 400 41.17 6.26 -10.33
CA LEU A 400 41.33 5.30 -11.43
C LEU A 400 39.99 4.69 -11.86
N GLN A 401 39.13 4.32 -10.91
CA GLN A 401 37.80 3.78 -11.20
C GLN A 401 36.91 4.81 -11.88
N SER A 402 36.90 6.07 -11.43
CA SER A 402 36.14 7.16 -12.07
C SER A 402 36.64 7.44 -13.49
N ILE A 403 37.96 7.43 -13.73
CA ILE A 403 38.53 7.62 -15.07
C ILE A 403 38.16 6.45 -16.00
N GLN A 404 38.26 5.20 -15.50
CA GLN A 404 37.88 4.02 -16.28
C GLN A 404 36.39 4.01 -16.62
N GLN A 405 35.54 4.44 -15.69
CA GLN A 405 34.10 4.55 -15.91
C GLN A 405 33.79 5.63 -16.96
N LEU A 406 34.40 6.82 -16.84
CA LEU A 406 34.27 7.90 -17.82
C LEU A 406 34.70 7.45 -19.23
N GLN A 407 35.82 6.72 -19.33
CA GLN A 407 36.29 6.17 -20.60
C GLN A 407 35.27 5.20 -21.21
N GLN A 408 34.77 4.24 -20.42
CA GLN A 408 33.79 3.26 -20.89
C GLN A 408 32.49 3.93 -21.32
N ASP A 409 31.97 4.88 -20.55
CA ASP A 409 30.70 5.55 -20.87
C ASP A 409 30.82 6.45 -22.09
N PHE A 410 31.99 7.07 -22.30
CA PHE A 410 32.28 7.82 -23.53
C PHE A 410 32.33 6.90 -24.75
N GLU A 411 33.07 5.78 -24.67
CA GLU A 411 33.19 4.79 -25.75
C GLU A 411 31.80 4.22 -26.13
N ARG A 412 31.00 3.83 -25.14
CA ARG A 412 29.62 3.35 -25.36
C ARG A 412 28.72 4.40 -26.01
N SER A 413 28.85 5.67 -25.62
CA SER A 413 28.04 6.76 -26.18
C SER A 413 28.37 7.06 -27.65
N ILE A 414 29.61 6.80 -28.07
CA ILE A 414 30.06 6.98 -29.45
C ILE A 414 29.80 5.74 -30.31
N GLU A 415 30.03 4.53 -29.78
CA GLU A 415 29.85 3.30 -30.54
C GLU A 415 28.40 2.80 -30.56
N GLY A 416 27.55 3.28 -29.64
CA GLY A 416 26.18 2.79 -29.48
C GLY A 416 26.09 1.43 -28.80
N SER A 417 27.18 0.96 -28.19
CA SER A 417 27.32 -0.35 -27.56
C SER A 417 27.00 -0.31 -26.06
N GLY A 418 25.74 0.00 -25.70
CA GLY A 418 25.15 -0.52 -24.45
C GLY A 418 24.71 0.48 -23.37
N SER A 419 23.40 0.46 -23.07
CA SER A 419 22.81 0.38 -21.72
C SER A 419 21.35 -0.08 -21.84
N ALA A 420 20.76 -0.59 -20.76
CA ALA A 420 19.38 -1.12 -20.73
C ALA A 420 18.28 -0.06 -20.99
N ALA A 421 18.64 1.22 -21.06
CA ALA A 421 17.74 2.33 -21.36
C ALA A 421 18.23 3.06 -22.62
N VAL A 422 17.93 2.48 -23.78
CA VAL A 422 18.10 3.17 -25.08
C VAL A 422 17.12 4.34 -25.10
N ASN A 423 17.63 5.58 -25.25
CA ASN A 423 16.76 6.75 -25.42
C ASN A 423 16.01 6.60 -26.76
N THR A 424 14.68 6.46 -26.69
CA THR A 424 13.80 6.27 -27.85
C THR A 424 13.25 7.57 -28.43
N LEU A 425 13.50 8.71 -27.76
CA LEU A 425 12.94 10.01 -28.14
C LEU A 425 13.87 10.79 -29.08
N GLU A 426 15.19 10.69 -28.88
CA GLU A 426 16.16 11.53 -29.61
C GLU A 426 17.44 10.78 -30.02
N LEU A 427 18.00 11.15 -31.17
CA LEU A 427 19.32 10.70 -31.62
C LEU A 427 20.40 11.39 -30.78
N SER A 428 21.35 10.60 -30.26
CA SER A 428 22.43 11.09 -29.41
C SER A 428 23.79 10.49 -29.78
N GLY A 429 24.86 11.21 -29.45
CA GLY A 429 26.23 10.72 -29.54
C GLY A 429 26.60 10.19 -30.93
N GLY A 430 27.03 8.93 -30.97
CA GLY A 430 27.45 8.26 -32.21
C GLY A 430 26.43 8.29 -33.34
N ALA A 431 25.15 8.08 -33.03
CA ALA A 431 24.09 8.04 -34.04
C ALA A 431 23.87 9.42 -34.68
N LYS A 432 24.02 10.49 -33.90
CA LYS A 432 23.90 11.87 -34.38
C LYS A 432 25.11 12.28 -35.22
N ILE A 433 26.31 11.85 -34.85
CA ILE A 433 27.52 12.01 -35.66
C ILE A 433 27.38 11.27 -37.01
N ASN A 434 26.87 10.04 -36.99
CA ASN A 434 26.62 9.26 -38.21
C ASN A 434 25.67 10.01 -39.16
N ARG A 435 24.57 10.56 -38.62
CA ARG A 435 23.63 11.39 -39.37
C ARG A 435 24.28 12.65 -39.97
N LEU A 436 25.19 13.29 -39.25
CA LEU A 436 25.92 14.45 -39.77
C LEU A 436 26.73 14.08 -41.02
N PHE A 437 27.45 12.96 -41.00
CA PHE A 437 28.27 12.51 -42.12
C PHE A 437 27.47 11.99 -43.31
N HIS A 438 26.37 11.26 -43.07
CA HIS A 438 25.67 10.53 -44.14
C HIS A 438 24.40 11.20 -44.64
N GLU A 439 23.81 12.12 -43.87
CA GLU A 439 22.62 12.87 -44.31
C GLU A 439 22.94 14.35 -44.47
N ARG A 440 23.46 15.00 -43.42
CA ARG A 440 23.56 16.47 -43.39
C ARG A 440 24.64 16.99 -44.32
N PHE A 441 25.83 16.41 -44.30
CA PHE A 441 26.95 16.87 -45.12
C PHE A 441 26.70 16.67 -46.63
N PRO A 442 26.24 15.50 -47.10
CA PRO A 442 25.84 15.32 -48.50
C PRO A 442 24.75 16.29 -48.92
N TYR A 443 23.75 16.53 -48.06
CA TYR A 443 22.71 17.51 -48.31
C TYR A 443 23.27 18.94 -48.50
N GLU A 444 24.20 19.38 -47.65
CA GLU A 444 24.83 20.70 -47.80
C GLU A 444 25.65 20.81 -49.09
N ILE A 445 26.31 19.72 -49.53
CA ILE A 445 27.02 19.68 -50.82
C ILE A 445 26.03 19.81 -51.98
N VAL A 446 24.93 19.06 -51.98
CA VAL A 446 23.94 19.10 -53.06
C VAL A 446 23.19 20.43 -53.09
N ARG A 447 22.93 21.04 -51.93
CA ARG A 447 22.29 22.36 -51.81
C ARG A 447 23.17 23.49 -52.37
N MET A 448 24.46 23.25 -52.60
CA MET A 448 25.28 24.17 -53.36
C MET A 448 24.88 24.10 -54.84
N GLU A 449 23.73 24.70 -55.16
CA GLU A 449 23.29 24.84 -56.53
C GLU A 449 24.32 25.66 -57.34
N PHE A 450 24.50 25.27 -58.60
CA PHE A 450 25.27 26.03 -59.57
C PHE A 450 24.29 26.87 -60.39
N ASP A 451 24.53 28.18 -60.48
CA ASP A 451 23.88 28.96 -61.52
C ASP A 451 24.53 28.58 -62.86
N GLU A 452 23.82 27.75 -63.65
CA GLU A 452 24.30 27.31 -64.96
C GLU A 452 24.60 28.48 -65.90
N LYS A 453 23.87 29.59 -65.79
CA LYS A 453 24.09 30.77 -66.64
C LYS A 453 25.39 31.46 -66.27
N GLU A 454 25.65 31.60 -64.97
CA GLU A 454 26.90 32.15 -64.47
C GLU A 454 28.08 31.25 -64.85
N LEU A 455 27.97 29.94 -64.63
CA LEU A 455 29.02 28.97 -64.96
C LEU A 455 29.36 28.98 -66.46
N ARG A 456 28.36 29.01 -67.35
CA ARG A 456 28.59 29.13 -68.80
C ARG A 456 29.31 30.42 -69.16
N ARG A 457 28.96 31.53 -68.51
CA ARG A 457 29.63 32.82 -68.69
C ARG A 457 31.09 32.77 -68.24
N GLU A 458 31.37 32.14 -67.11
CA GLU A 458 32.73 31.94 -66.60
C GLU A 458 33.58 31.07 -67.52
N ILE A 459 33.03 29.95 -68.02
CA ILE A 459 33.70 29.08 -68.99
C ILE A 459 34.05 29.87 -70.26
N ALA A 460 33.10 30.66 -70.78
CA ALA A 460 33.33 31.48 -71.96
C ALA A 460 34.45 32.52 -71.74
N PHE A 461 34.49 33.18 -70.57
CA PHE A 461 35.58 34.08 -70.24
C PHE A 461 36.92 33.36 -70.07
N ALA A 462 36.95 32.21 -69.40
CA ALA A 462 38.16 31.42 -69.21
C ALA A 462 38.79 31.02 -70.56
N ILE A 463 37.98 30.47 -71.47
CA ILE A 463 38.43 30.08 -72.82
C ILE A 463 38.97 31.29 -73.60
N ARG A 464 38.25 32.42 -73.59
CA ARG A 464 38.67 33.63 -74.31
C ARG A 464 39.97 34.22 -73.73
N ASN A 465 40.10 34.25 -72.41
CA ASN A 465 41.29 34.77 -71.73
C ASN A 465 42.53 33.90 -72.00
N ILE A 466 42.38 32.58 -72.06
CA ILE A 466 43.50 31.66 -72.33
C ILE A 466 43.97 31.77 -73.78
N HIS A 467 43.05 31.91 -74.74
CA HIS A 467 43.41 32.15 -76.13
C HIS A 467 44.01 33.54 -76.37
N GLY A 468 43.58 34.53 -75.58
CA GLY A 468 44.06 35.91 -75.66
C GLY A 468 43.83 36.50 -77.06
N ILE A 469 44.90 37.00 -77.67
CA ILE A 469 44.86 37.60 -79.02
C ILE A 469 44.86 36.58 -80.17
N ARG A 470 45.04 35.28 -79.87
CA ARG A 470 45.13 34.22 -80.90
C ARG A 470 43.76 33.60 -81.14
N VAL A 471 43.48 33.23 -82.39
CA VAL A 471 42.27 32.46 -82.72
C VAL A 471 42.49 30.99 -82.34
N GLY A 472 41.71 30.50 -81.39
CA GLY A 472 41.74 29.12 -80.92
C GLY A 472 40.99 28.16 -81.82
N LEU A 473 41.65 27.09 -82.27
CA LEU A 473 41.02 25.99 -83.01
C LEU A 473 40.47 24.89 -82.08
N PHE A 474 40.94 24.82 -80.84
CA PHE A 474 40.59 23.79 -79.85
C PHE A 474 40.30 24.41 -78.48
N THR A 475 39.56 23.72 -77.63
CA THR A 475 39.29 24.16 -76.26
C THR A 475 40.52 23.92 -75.36
N PRO A 476 41.00 24.89 -74.56
CA PRO A 476 42.19 24.70 -73.74
C PRO A 476 41.89 23.94 -72.44
N ASP A 477 42.70 22.95 -72.10
CA ASP A 477 42.57 22.16 -70.85
C ASP A 477 42.67 23.03 -69.58
N MET A 478 43.49 24.09 -69.63
CA MET A 478 43.63 25.06 -68.54
C MET A 478 42.30 25.75 -68.18
N ALA A 479 41.37 25.87 -69.13
CA ALA A 479 40.06 26.45 -68.87
C ALA A 479 39.22 25.52 -67.99
N PHE A 480 39.27 24.23 -68.28
CA PHE A 480 38.62 23.20 -67.48
C PHE A 480 39.23 23.15 -66.07
N GLU A 481 40.56 23.11 -65.98
CA GLU A 481 41.27 23.06 -64.70
C GLU A 481 40.94 24.27 -63.81
N ALA A 482 40.94 25.48 -64.37
CA ALA A 482 40.60 26.70 -63.63
C ALA A 482 39.16 26.68 -63.09
N ILE A 483 38.19 26.26 -63.91
CA ILE A 483 36.78 26.20 -63.53
C ILE A 483 36.56 25.11 -62.48
N VAL A 484 37.12 23.92 -62.67
CA VAL A 484 36.99 22.79 -61.72
C VAL A 484 37.64 23.13 -60.39
N THR A 485 38.84 23.71 -60.39
CA THR A 485 39.54 24.12 -59.15
C THR A 485 38.70 25.14 -58.37
N LYS A 486 38.08 26.09 -59.06
CA LYS A 486 37.16 27.06 -58.43
C LYS A 486 35.93 26.39 -57.82
N GLN A 487 35.36 25.37 -58.47
CA GLN A 487 34.21 24.65 -57.89
C GLN A 487 34.62 23.75 -56.70
N ILE A 488 35.77 23.08 -56.77
CA ILE A 488 36.31 22.28 -55.65
C ILE A 488 36.55 23.17 -54.43
N ALA A 489 37.07 24.38 -54.61
CA ALA A 489 37.32 25.33 -53.52
C ALA A 489 36.05 25.67 -52.71
N ARG A 490 34.87 25.63 -53.34
CA ARG A 490 33.59 25.88 -52.67
C ARG A 490 33.19 24.76 -51.70
N LEU A 491 33.71 23.54 -51.87
CA LEU A 491 33.46 22.41 -50.96
C LEU A 491 34.13 22.59 -49.59
N LYS A 492 35.05 23.55 -49.46
CA LYS A 492 35.76 23.83 -48.20
C LYS A 492 34.80 24.26 -47.08
N GLU A 493 33.88 25.16 -47.38
CA GLU A 493 32.93 25.71 -46.39
C GLU A 493 32.01 24.64 -45.76
N PRO A 494 31.27 23.82 -46.53
CA PRO A 494 30.43 22.77 -45.94
C PRO A 494 31.26 21.70 -45.23
N SER A 495 32.51 21.47 -45.66
CA SER A 495 33.42 20.52 -44.99
C SER A 495 33.82 21.02 -43.60
N ILE A 496 34.21 22.30 -43.47
CA ILE A 496 34.53 22.91 -42.18
C ILE A 496 33.30 22.92 -41.26
N LYS A 497 32.14 23.30 -41.81
CA LYS A 497 30.88 23.30 -41.05
C LYS A 497 30.50 21.91 -40.53
N CYS A 498 30.76 20.85 -41.29
CA CYS A 498 30.57 19.48 -40.84
C CYS A 498 31.46 19.16 -39.64
N VAL A 499 32.75 19.53 -39.71
CA VAL A 499 33.70 19.37 -38.59
C VAL A 499 33.22 20.11 -37.34
N ASP A 500 32.78 21.35 -37.46
CA ASP A 500 32.28 22.15 -36.33
C ASP A 500 31.07 21.48 -35.65
N LEU A 501 30.13 20.95 -36.43
CA LEU A 501 28.95 20.25 -35.91
C LEU A 501 29.34 18.95 -35.20
N VAL A 502 30.34 18.22 -35.70
CA VAL A 502 30.86 17.01 -35.03
C VAL A 502 31.57 17.37 -33.72
N VAL A 503 32.38 18.44 -33.71
CA VAL A 503 33.05 18.93 -32.47
C VAL A 503 32.02 19.33 -31.42
N GLN A 504 30.94 20.01 -31.83
CA GLN A 504 29.85 20.38 -30.94
C GLN A 504 29.18 19.14 -30.33
N GLU A 505 28.91 18.12 -31.14
CA GLU A 505 28.29 16.88 -30.65
C GLU A 505 29.23 16.10 -29.73
N LEU A 506 30.52 15.99 -30.05
CA LEU A 506 31.52 15.38 -29.15
C LEU A 506 31.60 16.10 -27.80
N THR A 507 31.52 17.44 -27.81
CA THR A 507 31.51 18.24 -26.58
C THR A 507 30.27 17.95 -25.72
N ASN A 508 29.10 17.77 -26.35
CA ASN A 508 27.87 17.41 -25.65
C ASN A 508 27.98 16.02 -25.00
N VAL A 509 28.56 15.04 -25.70
CA VAL A 509 28.79 13.69 -25.16
C VAL A 509 29.69 13.75 -23.93
N ILE A 510 30.80 14.51 -23.99
CA ILE A 510 31.72 14.67 -22.85
C ILE A 510 30.98 15.27 -21.64
N ARG A 511 30.18 16.32 -21.84
CA ARG A 511 29.41 16.95 -20.75
C ARG A 511 28.44 15.96 -20.09
N MET A 512 27.63 15.30 -20.90
CA MET A 512 26.65 14.32 -20.43
C MET A 512 27.30 13.16 -19.68
N VAL A 513 28.44 12.66 -20.13
CA VAL A 513 29.16 11.57 -19.46
C VAL A 513 29.84 12.07 -18.18
N SER A 514 30.33 13.31 -18.15
CA SER A 514 30.95 13.91 -16.95
C SER A 514 29.96 14.23 -15.84
N GLU A 515 28.72 14.62 -16.16
CA GLU A 515 27.66 14.89 -15.17
C GLU A 515 27.30 13.63 -14.37
N LYS A 516 27.27 12.47 -15.02
CA LYS A 516 27.01 11.16 -14.38
C LYS A 516 28.09 10.71 -13.39
N VAL A 517 29.30 11.27 -13.46
CA VAL A 517 30.40 10.93 -12.54
C VAL A 517 30.39 11.80 -11.29
N LEU A 518 29.63 12.92 -11.30
CA LEU A 518 29.48 13.84 -10.18
C LEU A 518 28.26 13.54 -9.29
N GLU A 519 27.28 12.81 -9.82
CA GLU A 519 26.19 12.17 -9.06
C GLU A 519 26.67 10.86 -8.43
#